data_AF-A0A368Z4L2-F1
#
_entry.id   AF-A0A368Z4L2-F1
#
_cell.length_a   1.000
_cell.length_b   1.000
_cell.length_c   1.000
_cell.angle_alpha   90.00
_cell.angle_beta   90.00
_cell.angle_gamma   90.00
#
_symmetry.space_group_name_H-M   'P 1'
#
loop_
_entity.id
_entity.type
_entity.pdbx_description
1 polymer ?
#
loop_
_entity_poly.entity_id
_entity_poly.type
_entity_poly.pdbx_seq_one_letter_code
_entity_poly.pdbx_strand_id
1 'polypeptide(L)'
;MTASFAETKLLLFRRLKYILRRPKPPVLPVPFAGPVVVVGSAPVSHKPIDFDETFRVITINGSQAVTRKWGIAVPDVTLMQYRQLDGTNTNAVEVRRVLKGERTGMLYVLLWRKGLASLNEHLKAFDYQYDRVQIVNRYERIALVERICGLKVLELDAISKCSNGVIAVLFALLNGATAVIISGINPQSTGHVYNQENLSRLHVEMDSEILLTLLRKGYPVYTADPEVAKSIGLPLWEGSARSNSAAV
;
A
#
# COMPACT_ATOMS: atom_id res chain seq x y z
N MET A 1 -8.22 29.03 7.67
CA MET A 1 -8.04 29.59 6.32
C MET A 1 -9.26 29.25 5.49
N THR A 2 -9.92 30.24 4.89
CA THR A 2 -11.08 30.05 4.01
C THR A 2 -10.62 29.54 2.64
N ALA A 3 -11.10 28.38 2.22
CA ALA A 3 -10.79 27.81 0.91
C ALA A 3 -11.27 28.74 -0.21
N SER A 4 -10.48 28.84 -1.28
CA SER A 4 -10.84 29.65 -2.45
C SER A 4 -12.07 29.10 -3.16
N PHE A 5 -12.75 29.96 -3.94
CA PHE A 5 -13.91 29.55 -4.74
C PHE A 5 -13.57 28.43 -5.74
N ALA A 6 -12.37 28.46 -6.32
CA ALA A 6 -11.89 27.44 -7.24
C ALA A 6 -11.71 26.07 -6.56
N GLU A 7 -11.14 26.05 -5.36
CA GLU A 7 -11.02 24.84 -4.55
C GLU A 7 -12.40 24.30 -4.18
N THR A 8 -13.31 25.17 -3.76
CA THR A 8 -14.70 24.79 -3.42
C THR A 8 -15.44 24.16 -4.60
N LYS A 9 -15.30 24.73 -5.81
CA LYS A 9 -15.90 24.16 -7.02
C LYS A 9 -15.32 22.79 -7.36
N LEU A 10 -14.00 22.62 -7.24
CA LEU A 10 -13.33 21.36 -7.47
C LEU A 10 -13.76 20.29 -6.45
N LEU A 11 -13.94 20.67 -5.18
CA LEU A 11 -14.44 19.81 -4.11
C LEU A 11 -15.82 19.28 -4.43
N LEU A 12 -16.74 20.19 -4.76
CA LEU A 12 -18.11 19.86 -5.08
C LEU A 12 -18.17 18.93 -6.30
N PHE A 13 -17.43 19.27 -7.37
CA PHE A 13 -17.36 18.42 -8.56
C PHE A 13 -16.84 17.02 -8.26
N ARG A 14 -15.76 16.89 -7.47
CA ARG A 14 -15.19 15.58 -7.10
C ARG A 14 -16.15 14.77 -6.24
N ARG A 15 -16.81 15.41 -5.27
CA ARG A 15 -17.80 14.78 -4.40
C ARG A 15 -19.01 14.31 -5.20
N LEU A 16 -19.56 15.15 -6.06
CA LEU A 16 -20.67 14.78 -6.96
C LEU A 16 -20.27 13.62 -7.86
N LYS A 17 -19.10 13.69 -8.50
CA LYS A 17 -18.59 12.61 -9.36
C LYS A 17 -18.40 11.31 -8.59
N TYR A 18 -17.93 11.34 -7.35
CA TYR A 18 -17.81 10.16 -6.51
C TYR A 18 -19.18 9.53 -6.21
N ILE A 19 -20.14 10.35 -5.74
CA ILE A 19 -21.50 9.93 -5.42
C ILE A 19 -22.20 9.34 -6.64
N LEU A 20 -22.07 9.99 -7.80
CA LEU A 20 -22.69 9.55 -9.05
C LEU A 20 -22.05 8.27 -9.59
N ARG A 21 -20.71 8.14 -9.54
CA ARG A 21 -20.01 6.96 -10.06
C ARG A 21 -20.12 5.74 -9.17
N ARG A 22 -20.37 5.90 -7.87
CA ARG A 22 -20.44 4.81 -6.85
C ARG A 22 -19.32 3.79 -7.05
N PRO A 23 -18.05 4.23 -7.05
CA PRO A 23 -16.92 3.35 -7.30
C PRO A 23 -16.90 2.21 -6.28
N LYS A 24 -16.48 1.02 -6.73
CA LYS A 24 -16.19 -0.10 -5.84
C LYS A 24 -14.68 -0.09 -5.53
N PRO A 25 -14.29 -0.51 -4.32
CA PRO A 25 -12.87 -0.71 -4.02
C PRO A 25 -12.28 -1.83 -4.90
N PRO A 26 -10.95 -1.84 -5.11
CA PRO A 26 -10.30 -2.93 -5.81
C PRO A 26 -10.37 -4.22 -4.96
N VAL A 27 -10.63 -5.36 -5.60
CA VAL A 27 -10.81 -6.67 -4.96
C VAL A 27 -9.97 -7.72 -5.65
N LEU A 28 -9.48 -8.68 -4.86
CA LEU A 28 -8.85 -9.89 -5.39
C LEU A 28 -9.90 -10.82 -5.98
N PRO A 29 -9.53 -11.59 -7.03
CA PRO A 29 -10.38 -12.67 -7.53
C PRO A 29 -10.66 -13.75 -6.47
N VAL A 30 -9.68 -14.01 -5.60
CA VAL A 30 -9.78 -14.94 -4.48
C VAL A 30 -9.35 -14.21 -3.22
N PRO A 31 -10.20 -14.12 -2.18
CA PRO A 31 -9.82 -13.53 -0.91
C PRO A 31 -8.64 -14.26 -0.26
N PHE A 32 -7.89 -13.55 0.56
CA PHE A 32 -6.91 -14.14 1.46
C PHE A 32 -7.60 -15.05 2.47
N ALA A 33 -6.89 -16.11 2.88
CA ALA A 33 -7.35 -17.08 3.88
C ALA A 33 -6.43 -17.12 5.12
N GLY A 34 -5.41 -16.26 5.17
CA GLY A 34 -4.37 -16.25 6.20
C GLY A 34 -3.78 -14.86 6.41
N PRO A 35 -2.72 -14.75 7.23
CA PRO A 35 -2.07 -13.49 7.51
C PRO A 35 -1.43 -12.89 6.26
N VAL A 36 -1.46 -11.56 6.16
CA VAL A 36 -0.88 -10.84 5.03
C VAL A 36 0.25 -9.95 5.52
N VAL A 37 1.44 -10.10 4.94
CA VAL A 37 2.57 -9.20 5.15
C VAL A 37 2.55 -8.12 4.08
N VAL A 38 2.43 -6.86 4.50
CA VAL A 38 2.52 -5.70 3.62
C VAL A 38 3.91 -5.10 3.77
N VAL A 39 4.68 -5.16 2.69
CA VAL A 39 6.09 -4.76 2.67
C VAL A 39 6.24 -3.45 1.92
N GLY A 40 6.71 -2.44 2.64
CA GLY A 40 7.04 -1.12 2.12
C GLY A 40 8.52 -0.95 1.80
N SER A 41 8.90 0.29 1.56
CA SER A 41 10.22 0.68 1.10
C SER A 41 11.06 1.41 2.15
N ALA A 42 10.70 1.40 3.44
CA ALA A 42 11.49 2.07 4.48
C ALA A 42 12.83 1.34 4.76
N PRO A 43 13.91 2.06 5.12
CA PRO A 43 15.28 1.54 5.18
C PRO A 43 15.46 0.24 5.98
N VAL A 44 14.67 0.08 7.04
CA VAL A 44 14.65 -1.10 7.89
C VAL A 44 13.33 -1.83 7.68
N SER A 45 13.39 -3.15 7.56
CA SER A 45 12.25 -4.04 7.38
C SER A 45 12.58 -5.38 7.99
N HIS A 46 11.65 -5.96 8.75
CA HIS A 46 11.83 -7.25 9.40
C HIS A 46 10.87 -8.29 8.82
N LYS A 47 11.41 -9.50 8.58
CA LYS A 47 10.58 -10.66 8.28
C LYS A 47 9.74 -10.97 9.52
N PRO A 48 8.41 -11.13 9.41
CA PRO A 48 7.57 -11.48 10.56
C PRO A 48 8.02 -12.79 11.21
N ILE A 49 7.86 -12.87 12.53
CA ILE A 49 8.02 -14.11 13.31
C ILE A 49 7.01 -15.15 12.79
N ASP A 50 7.45 -16.41 12.74
CA ASP A 50 6.68 -17.56 12.22
C ASP A 50 6.21 -17.44 10.77
N PHE A 51 6.88 -16.60 9.96
CA PHE A 51 6.54 -16.49 8.55
C PHE A 51 6.76 -17.83 7.83
N ASP A 52 5.67 -18.38 7.31
CA ASP A 52 5.59 -19.64 6.57
C ASP A 52 4.72 -19.51 5.30
N GLU A 53 4.40 -20.61 4.64
CA GLU A 53 3.60 -20.68 3.41
C GLU A 53 2.12 -20.28 3.58
N THR A 54 1.63 -20.16 4.81
CA THR A 54 0.26 -19.71 5.07
C THR A 54 0.13 -18.19 4.90
N PHE A 55 1.25 -17.47 5.01
CA PHE A 55 1.29 -16.03 4.82
C PHE A 55 1.17 -15.66 3.34
N ARG A 56 0.57 -14.51 3.10
CA ARG A 56 0.52 -13.87 1.78
C ARG A 56 1.30 -12.58 1.81
N VAL A 57 1.87 -12.19 0.68
CA VAL A 57 2.81 -11.08 0.60
C VAL A 57 2.31 -10.04 -0.38
N ILE A 58 2.13 -8.81 0.12
CA ILE A 58 1.88 -7.63 -0.70
C ILE A 58 3.15 -6.77 -0.69
N THR A 59 3.70 -6.50 -1.87
CA THR A 59 4.82 -5.55 -2.03
C THR A 59 4.33 -4.21 -2.57
N ILE A 60 4.94 -3.13 -2.11
CA ILE A 60 4.71 -1.77 -2.62
C ILE A 60 5.90 -1.33 -3.47
N ASN A 61 5.64 -0.90 -4.70
CA ASN A 61 6.67 -0.47 -5.65
C ASN A 61 7.83 -1.50 -5.74
N GLY A 62 9.08 -1.07 -5.53
CA GLY A 62 10.27 -1.91 -5.58
C GLY A 62 10.59 -2.71 -4.31
N SER A 63 9.69 -2.76 -3.32
CA SER A 63 9.93 -3.49 -2.06
C SER A 63 10.06 -5.01 -2.21
N GLN A 64 9.79 -5.56 -3.40
CA GLN A 64 10.16 -6.94 -3.75
C GLN A 64 11.66 -7.22 -3.54
N ALA A 65 12.53 -6.20 -3.66
CA ALA A 65 13.94 -6.32 -3.33
C ALA A 65 14.20 -6.69 -1.85
N VAL A 66 13.29 -6.32 -0.95
CA VAL A 66 13.33 -6.68 0.47
C VAL A 66 12.88 -8.13 0.65
N THR A 67 11.72 -8.49 0.08
CA THR A 67 11.14 -9.83 0.25
C THR A 67 11.99 -10.93 -0.37
N ARG A 68 12.77 -10.62 -1.43
CA ARG A 68 13.75 -11.55 -2.00
C ARG A 68 14.79 -12.00 -0.96
N LYS A 69 15.23 -11.10 -0.08
CA LYS A 69 16.18 -11.42 1.00
C LYS A 69 15.56 -12.34 2.06
N TRP A 70 14.23 -12.44 2.11
CA TRP A 70 13.50 -13.34 3.00
C TRP A 70 13.21 -14.72 2.38
N GLY A 71 13.68 -14.95 1.15
CA GLY A 71 13.44 -16.17 0.38
C GLY A 71 12.15 -16.16 -0.43
N ILE A 72 11.45 -15.02 -0.52
CA ILE A 72 10.20 -14.90 -1.27
C ILE A 72 10.53 -14.53 -2.72
N ALA A 73 10.44 -15.51 -3.62
CA ALA A 73 10.73 -15.31 -5.04
C ALA A 73 9.66 -14.49 -5.76
N VAL A 74 8.38 -14.74 -5.46
CA VAL A 74 7.23 -14.10 -6.11
C VAL A 74 6.23 -13.65 -5.04
N PRO A 75 5.98 -12.34 -4.88
CA PRO A 75 4.91 -11.87 -4.02
C PRO A 75 3.53 -12.18 -4.63
N ASP A 76 2.53 -12.43 -3.79
CA ASP A 76 1.16 -12.66 -4.24
C ASP A 76 0.56 -11.42 -4.92
N VAL A 77 0.89 -10.23 -4.40
CA VAL A 77 0.38 -8.95 -4.90
C VAL A 77 1.47 -7.89 -4.92
N THR A 78 1.48 -7.05 -5.96
CA THR A 78 2.26 -5.80 -5.99
C THR A 78 1.36 -4.59 -6.22
N LEU A 79 1.46 -3.58 -5.35
CA LEU A 79 0.85 -2.26 -5.57
C LEU A 79 1.90 -1.29 -6.09
N MET A 80 1.79 -0.89 -7.36
CA MET A 80 2.75 -0.05 -8.07
C MET A 80 2.20 1.36 -8.28
N GLN A 81 2.91 2.39 -7.84
CA GLN A 81 2.57 3.76 -8.21
C GLN A 81 2.91 4.04 -9.67
N TYR A 82 2.00 4.66 -10.42
CA TYR A 82 2.23 4.97 -11.85
C TYR A 82 3.58 5.66 -12.13
N ARG A 83 4.02 6.57 -11.24
CA ARG A 83 5.28 7.31 -11.39
C ARG A 83 6.52 6.43 -11.38
N GLN A 84 6.45 5.22 -10.83
CA GLN A 84 7.59 4.30 -10.88
C GLN A 84 7.77 3.70 -12.27
N LEU A 85 6.73 3.71 -13.10
CA LEU A 85 6.75 3.14 -14.44
C LEU A 85 7.27 4.15 -15.48
N ASP A 86 6.82 5.40 -15.43
CA ASP A 86 7.16 6.43 -16.42
C ASP A 86 7.99 7.60 -15.87
N GLY A 87 8.25 7.63 -14.56
CA GLY A 87 9.07 8.66 -13.94
C GLY A 87 10.55 8.50 -14.29
N THR A 88 11.23 9.64 -14.42
CA THR A 88 12.66 9.73 -14.72
C THR A 88 13.52 10.05 -13.50
N ASN A 89 12.92 10.25 -12.32
CA ASN A 89 13.66 10.49 -11.10
C ASN A 89 14.42 9.24 -10.64
N THR A 90 15.44 9.45 -9.79
CA THR A 90 16.32 8.39 -9.24
C THR A 90 15.52 7.23 -8.67
N ASN A 91 14.48 7.54 -7.89
CA ASN A 91 13.59 6.57 -7.27
C ASN A 91 12.89 5.65 -8.30
N ALA A 92 12.33 6.21 -9.38
CA ALA A 92 11.64 5.45 -10.40
C ALA A 92 12.58 4.61 -11.25
N VAL A 93 13.76 5.14 -11.58
CA VAL A 93 14.81 4.39 -12.27
C VAL A 93 15.23 3.19 -11.43
N GLU A 94 15.42 3.39 -10.13
CA GLU A 94 15.84 2.33 -9.23
C GLU A 94 14.75 1.26 -9.02
N VAL A 95 13.49 1.66 -8.86
CA VAL A 95 12.38 0.70 -8.78
C VAL A 95 12.36 -0.19 -10.02
N ARG A 96 12.51 0.37 -11.23
CA ARG A 96 12.60 -0.44 -12.46
C ARG A 96 13.85 -1.32 -12.48
N ARG A 97 14.98 -0.85 -11.97
CA ARG A 97 16.21 -1.65 -11.88
C ARG A 97 16.04 -2.88 -10.99
N VAL A 98 15.45 -2.72 -9.79
CA VAL A 98 15.31 -3.83 -8.83
C VAL A 98 14.22 -4.84 -9.20
N LEU A 99 13.26 -4.41 -10.03
CA LEU A 99 12.17 -5.24 -10.55
C LEU A 99 12.46 -5.80 -11.95
N LYS A 100 13.61 -5.50 -12.55
CA LYS A 100 13.93 -5.97 -13.88
C LYS A 100 14.03 -7.50 -13.90
N GLY A 101 13.24 -8.16 -14.76
CA GLY A 101 13.18 -9.62 -14.87
C GLY A 101 12.38 -10.30 -13.74
N GLU A 102 11.77 -9.53 -12.85
CA GLU A 102 11.00 -10.06 -11.73
C GLU A 102 9.54 -10.26 -12.09
N ARG A 103 8.79 -10.92 -11.19
CA ARG A 103 7.37 -11.15 -11.37
C ARG A 103 6.56 -11.00 -10.09
N THR A 104 5.25 -10.84 -10.23
CA THR A 104 4.24 -10.84 -9.16
C THR A 104 3.02 -11.66 -9.58
N GLY A 105 2.20 -12.12 -8.64
CA GLY A 105 0.91 -12.72 -8.98
C GLY A 105 -0.05 -11.67 -9.54
N MET A 106 -0.61 -10.85 -8.66
CA MET A 106 -1.53 -9.77 -9.02
C MET A 106 -0.86 -8.39 -8.96
N LEU A 107 -0.79 -7.69 -10.09
CA LEU A 107 -0.28 -6.32 -10.17
C LEU A 107 -1.43 -5.31 -10.15
N TYR A 108 -1.45 -4.42 -9.14
CA TYR A 108 -2.32 -3.25 -9.12
C TYR A 108 -1.51 -1.99 -9.41
N VAL A 109 -1.79 -1.34 -10.53
CA VAL A 109 -1.13 -0.08 -10.90
C VAL A 109 -2.00 1.11 -10.51
N LEU A 110 -1.53 1.87 -9.53
CA LEU A 110 -2.28 2.96 -8.93
C LEU A 110 -2.14 4.24 -9.75
N LEU A 111 -3.29 4.80 -10.10
CA LEU A 111 -3.46 6.10 -10.75
C LEU A 111 -2.90 6.21 -12.17
N TRP A 112 -2.66 5.07 -12.86
CA TRP A 112 -2.33 5.06 -14.27
C TRP A 112 -3.52 5.56 -15.11
N ARG A 113 -3.25 6.41 -16.11
CA ARG A 113 -4.30 7.07 -16.93
C ARG A 113 -4.15 6.84 -18.43
N LYS A 114 -3.06 6.22 -18.88
CA LYS A 114 -2.74 6.05 -20.31
C LYS A 114 -3.33 4.76 -20.91
N GLY A 115 -4.17 4.04 -20.16
CA GLY A 115 -4.79 2.79 -20.59
C GLY A 115 -3.88 1.56 -20.48
N LEU A 116 -4.47 0.38 -20.69
CA LEU A 116 -3.81 -0.91 -20.47
C LEU A 116 -2.71 -1.22 -21.48
N ALA A 117 -2.90 -0.86 -22.76
CA ALA A 117 -1.88 -1.07 -23.80
C ALA A 117 -0.56 -0.36 -23.45
N SER A 118 -0.63 0.95 -23.15
CA SER A 118 0.54 1.72 -22.74
C SER A 118 1.15 1.20 -21.44
N LEU A 119 0.33 0.72 -20.49
CA LEU A 119 0.86 0.10 -19.27
C LEU A 119 1.71 -1.13 -19.60
N ASN A 120 1.21 -2.01 -20.46
CA ASN A 120 1.91 -3.24 -20.83
C ASN A 120 3.24 -2.95 -21.55
N GLU A 121 3.30 -1.92 -22.38
CA GLU A 121 4.56 -1.46 -23.00
C GLU A 121 5.58 -1.02 -21.94
N HIS A 122 5.14 -0.24 -20.94
CA HIS A 122 6.05 0.24 -19.88
C HIS A 122 6.56 -0.92 -19.02
N LEU A 123 5.71 -1.91 -18.70
CA LEU A 123 6.12 -3.09 -17.93
C LEU A 123 7.08 -3.97 -18.73
N LYS A 124 6.82 -4.15 -20.04
CA LYS A 124 7.70 -4.91 -20.94
C LYS A 124 9.07 -4.26 -21.12
N ALA A 125 9.16 -2.93 -21.08
CA ALA A 125 10.42 -2.21 -21.27
C ALA A 125 11.52 -2.57 -20.25
N PHE A 126 11.14 -3.07 -19.07
CA PHE A 126 12.07 -3.59 -18.06
C PHE A 126 11.78 -5.04 -17.67
N ASP A 127 11.05 -5.79 -18.51
CA ASP A 127 10.77 -7.21 -18.31
C ASP A 127 10.16 -7.55 -16.95
N TYR A 128 9.17 -6.77 -16.50
CA TYR A 128 8.42 -7.09 -15.28
C TYR A 128 7.14 -7.85 -15.61
N GLN A 129 7.01 -9.04 -15.04
CA GLN A 129 5.95 -9.98 -15.37
C GLN A 129 4.87 -10.02 -14.28
N TYR A 130 3.68 -10.45 -14.67
CA TYR A 130 2.55 -10.61 -13.75
C TYR A 130 1.60 -11.69 -14.27
N ASP A 131 0.87 -12.35 -13.38
CA ASP A 131 -0.19 -13.29 -13.79
C ASP A 131 -1.45 -12.52 -14.18
N ARG A 132 -1.75 -11.45 -13.45
CA ARG A 132 -2.89 -10.55 -13.70
C ARG A 132 -2.52 -9.10 -13.39
N VAL A 133 -3.15 -8.16 -14.09
CA VAL A 133 -2.96 -6.72 -13.88
C VAL A 133 -4.29 -5.98 -13.83
N GLN A 134 -4.38 -4.99 -12.95
CA GLN A 134 -5.49 -4.05 -12.87
C GLN A 134 -5.00 -2.63 -12.65
N ILE A 135 -5.60 -1.67 -13.34
CA ILE A 135 -5.40 -0.24 -13.07
C ILE A 135 -6.39 0.18 -12.00
N VAL A 136 -5.90 0.76 -10.91
CA VAL A 136 -6.72 1.29 -9.81
C VAL A 136 -6.73 2.81 -9.89
N ASN A 137 -7.91 3.39 -10.10
CA ASN A 137 -8.07 4.83 -10.14
C ASN A 137 -8.29 5.44 -8.75
N ARG A 138 -8.28 6.78 -8.68
CA ARG A 138 -8.43 7.52 -7.42
C ARG A 138 -9.71 7.16 -6.67
N TYR A 139 -10.83 7.04 -7.39
CA TYR A 139 -12.13 6.81 -6.78
C TYR A 139 -12.24 5.40 -6.18
N GLU A 140 -11.56 4.42 -6.75
CA GLU A 140 -11.46 3.06 -6.18
C GLU A 140 -10.63 3.07 -4.88
N ARG A 141 -9.56 3.88 -4.81
CA ARG A 141 -8.80 4.10 -3.56
C ARG A 141 -9.66 4.78 -2.48
N ILE A 142 -10.41 5.81 -2.85
CA ILE A 142 -11.34 6.49 -1.92
C ILE A 142 -12.40 5.51 -1.40
N ALA A 143 -12.96 4.69 -2.30
CA ALA A 143 -13.95 3.66 -1.92
C ALA A 143 -13.39 2.64 -0.93
N LEU A 144 -12.10 2.31 -1.03
CA LEU A 144 -11.42 1.42 -0.09
C LEU A 144 -11.32 2.03 1.30
N VAL A 145 -10.89 3.30 1.40
CA VAL A 145 -10.82 4.05 2.67
C VAL A 145 -12.20 4.18 3.29
N GLU A 146 -13.21 4.57 2.51
CA GLU A 146 -14.59 4.68 3.01
C GLU A 146 -15.13 3.34 3.50
N ARG A 147 -14.87 2.24 2.77
CA ARG A 147 -15.40 0.92 3.12
C ARG A 147 -14.83 0.39 4.44
N ILE A 148 -13.54 0.54 4.69
CA ILE A 148 -12.89 -0.04 5.88
C ILE A 148 -12.93 0.92 7.07
N CYS A 149 -12.58 2.19 6.84
CA CYS A 149 -12.47 3.18 7.91
C CYS A 149 -13.83 3.86 8.20
N GLY A 150 -14.72 3.97 7.22
CA GLY A 150 -15.92 4.80 7.31
C GLY A 150 -15.64 6.29 7.05
N LEU A 151 -14.44 6.61 6.60
CA LEU A 151 -13.98 7.98 6.38
C LEU A 151 -14.11 8.37 4.91
N LYS A 152 -14.73 9.52 4.64
CA LYS A 152 -14.82 10.10 3.29
C LYS A 152 -13.62 10.99 3.01
N VAL A 153 -12.50 10.37 2.63
CA VAL A 153 -11.28 11.08 2.22
C VAL A 153 -11.34 11.36 0.72
N LEU A 154 -11.41 12.63 0.29
CA LEU A 154 -11.53 12.98 -1.14
C LEU A 154 -10.17 13.07 -1.89
N GLU A 155 -9.06 12.77 -1.21
CA GLU A 155 -7.67 12.81 -1.71
C GLU A 155 -7.36 14.08 -2.54
N LEU A 156 -7.60 15.25 -1.96
CA LEU A 156 -7.71 16.50 -2.72
C LEU A 156 -6.35 17.15 -2.99
N ASP A 157 -5.50 17.09 -1.99
CA ASP A 157 -4.13 17.58 -1.93
C ASP A 157 -3.18 16.41 -1.59
N ALA A 158 -1.89 16.69 -1.39
CA ALA A 158 -0.93 15.65 -1.01
C ALA A 158 -1.10 15.21 0.45
N ILE A 159 -1.52 16.09 1.35
CA ILE A 159 -1.59 15.84 2.79
C ILE A 159 -2.76 14.90 3.13
N SER A 160 -3.88 15.06 2.43
CA SER A 160 -5.09 14.25 2.55
C SER A 160 -5.03 12.89 1.84
N LYS A 161 -3.87 12.46 1.32
CA LYS A 161 -3.72 11.16 0.65
C LYS A 161 -3.10 10.15 1.59
N CYS A 162 -3.65 8.95 1.61
CA CYS A 162 -2.99 7.79 2.18
C CYS A 162 -1.80 7.38 1.30
N SER A 163 -0.71 6.96 1.92
CA SER A 163 0.38 6.32 1.20
C SER A 163 -0.09 4.99 0.59
N ASN A 164 0.69 4.50 -0.37
CA ASN A 164 0.42 3.18 -0.95
C ASN A 164 0.57 2.05 0.08
N GLY A 165 1.32 2.29 1.17
CA GLY A 165 1.42 1.37 2.29
C GLY A 165 0.11 1.20 3.03
N VAL A 166 -0.50 2.31 3.43
CA VAL A 166 -1.80 2.27 4.09
C VAL A 166 -2.89 1.76 3.14
N ILE A 167 -2.86 2.14 1.86
CA ILE A 167 -3.77 1.56 0.86
C ILE A 167 -3.62 0.03 0.77
N ALA A 168 -2.41 -0.50 0.81
CA ALA A 168 -2.16 -1.95 0.80
C ALA A 168 -2.69 -2.64 2.06
N VAL A 169 -2.58 -2.00 3.23
CA VAL A 169 -3.16 -2.51 4.50
C VAL A 169 -4.68 -2.59 4.39
N LEU A 170 -5.33 -1.51 3.97
CA LEU A 170 -6.79 -1.49 3.80
C LEU A 170 -7.25 -2.51 2.75
N PHE A 171 -6.47 -2.66 1.67
CA PHE A 171 -6.71 -3.65 0.64
C PHE A 171 -6.64 -5.08 1.19
N ALA A 172 -5.62 -5.39 2.01
CA ALA A 172 -5.50 -6.70 2.65
C ALA A 172 -6.71 -7.01 3.54
N LEU A 173 -7.11 -6.06 4.40
CA LEU A 173 -8.28 -6.20 5.27
C LEU A 173 -9.57 -6.42 4.48
N LEU A 174 -9.81 -5.61 3.44
CA LEU A 174 -10.99 -5.78 2.58
C LEU A 174 -11.05 -7.16 1.94
N ASN A 175 -9.88 -7.70 1.58
CA ASN A 175 -9.76 -8.97 0.87
C ASN A 175 -9.55 -10.16 1.79
N GLY A 176 -9.95 -10.08 3.06
CA GLY A 176 -10.06 -11.25 3.93
C GLY A 176 -8.80 -11.65 4.68
N ALA A 177 -7.79 -10.78 4.76
CA ALA A 177 -6.62 -11.03 5.60
C ALA A 177 -7.05 -11.31 7.05
N THR A 178 -6.59 -12.42 7.63
CA THR A 178 -6.89 -12.75 9.04
C THR A 178 -6.09 -11.90 10.01
N ALA A 179 -4.92 -11.43 9.59
CA ALA A 179 -4.11 -10.40 10.21
C ALA A 179 -3.34 -9.65 9.13
N VAL A 180 -3.01 -8.39 9.38
CA VAL A 180 -2.14 -7.60 8.49
C VAL A 180 -0.89 -7.18 9.25
N ILE A 181 0.26 -7.66 8.80
CA ILE A 181 1.57 -7.37 9.38
C ILE A 181 2.30 -6.40 8.46
N ILE A 182 2.62 -5.23 8.98
CA ILE A 182 3.32 -4.18 8.26
C ILE A 182 4.83 -4.33 8.48
N SER A 183 5.61 -4.25 7.41
CA SER A 183 7.07 -4.16 7.48
C SER A 183 7.58 -3.14 6.47
N GLY A 184 8.57 -2.34 6.83
CA GLY A 184 9.13 -1.33 5.92
C GLY A 184 8.17 -0.18 5.64
N ILE A 185 7.16 0.04 6.48
CA ILE A 185 6.25 1.19 6.38
C ILE A 185 6.33 1.95 7.70
N ASN A 186 7.22 2.94 7.75
CA ASN A 186 7.34 3.86 8.87
C ASN A 186 6.94 5.27 8.43
N PRO A 187 5.72 5.74 8.76
CA PRO A 187 5.30 7.13 8.59
C PRO A 187 6.33 8.18 9.03
N GLN A 188 7.11 7.93 10.08
CA GLN A 188 8.10 8.86 10.61
C GLN A 188 9.50 8.74 9.98
N SER A 189 9.73 7.78 9.08
CA SER A 189 11.03 7.60 8.42
C SER A 189 11.24 8.56 7.24
N THR A 190 12.41 9.19 7.18
CA THR A 190 12.81 10.16 6.14
C THR A 190 13.45 9.53 4.88
N GLY A 191 13.51 8.19 4.76
CA GLY A 191 14.25 7.51 3.68
C GLY A 191 13.50 6.39 2.94
N HIS A 192 14.12 5.87 1.87
CA HIS A 192 13.70 4.66 1.12
C HIS A 192 14.91 3.69 1.03
N VAL A 193 14.73 2.35 1.18
CA VAL A 193 15.84 1.34 1.16
C VAL A 193 16.72 1.46 -0.09
N TYR A 194 16.12 1.86 -1.20
CA TYR A 194 16.75 1.86 -2.50
C TYR A 194 17.13 3.28 -2.99
N ASN A 195 16.93 4.34 -2.21
CA ASN A 195 17.37 5.69 -2.60
C ASN A 195 17.91 6.49 -1.41
N GLN A 196 19.04 7.18 -1.60
CA GLN A 196 19.68 8.04 -0.57
C GLN A 196 19.07 9.45 -0.51
N GLU A 197 18.07 9.77 -1.33
CA GLU A 197 17.41 11.07 -1.30
C GLU A 197 16.43 11.18 -0.12
N ASN A 198 16.82 11.94 0.91
CA ASN A 198 16.04 12.26 2.11
C ASN A 198 14.86 13.22 1.80
N LEU A 199 13.90 12.78 1.00
CA LEU A 199 12.68 13.56 0.75
C LEU A 199 11.69 13.43 1.93
N SER A 200 11.18 14.56 2.42
CA SER A 200 10.17 14.58 3.48
C SER A 200 8.87 13.89 3.02
N ARG A 201 8.35 12.98 3.85
CA ARG A 201 7.09 12.28 3.56
C ARG A 201 5.91 13.23 3.80
N LEU A 202 5.05 13.40 2.81
CA LEU A 202 3.88 14.30 2.87
C LEU A 202 2.62 13.67 3.51
N HIS A 203 2.63 12.37 3.80
CA HIS A 203 1.42 11.58 4.16
C HIS A 203 1.39 11.13 5.63
N VAL A 204 2.31 11.62 6.47
CA VAL A 204 2.56 11.07 7.81
C VAL A 204 1.31 11.11 8.70
N GLU A 205 0.65 12.26 8.77
CA GLU A 205 -0.51 12.46 9.65
C GLU A 205 -1.69 11.57 9.26
N MET A 206 -2.05 11.55 7.97
CA MET A 206 -3.16 10.73 7.45
C MET A 206 -2.88 9.24 7.61
N ASP A 207 -1.66 8.78 7.35
CA ASP A 207 -1.30 7.37 7.52
C ASP A 207 -1.42 6.94 8.99
N SER A 208 -0.90 7.75 9.90
CA SER A 208 -1.03 7.52 11.35
C SER A 208 -2.49 7.53 11.80
N GLU A 209 -3.30 8.49 11.35
CA GLU A 209 -4.73 8.56 11.70
C GLU A 209 -5.48 7.30 11.25
N ILE A 210 -5.22 6.82 10.03
CA ILE A 210 -5.87 5.61 9.51
C ILE A 210 -5.45 4.40 10.34
N LEU A 211 -4.15 4.20 10.59
CA LEU A 211 -3.66 3.05 11.35
C LEU A 211 -4.23 3.03 12.78
N LEU A 212 -4.25 4.17 13.47
CA LEU A 212 -4.86 4.29 14.79
C LEU A 212 -6.38 4.06 14.76
N THR A 213 -7.04 4.47 13.68
CA THR A 213 -8.48 4.19 13.47
C THR A 213 -8.74 2.71 13.29
N LEU A 214 -7.86 1.98 12.59
CA LEU A 214 -7.97 0.53 12.45
C LEU A 214 -7.85 -0.17 13.81
N LEU A 215 -6.88 0.23 14.64
CA LEU A 215 -6.71 -0.30 15.99
C LEU A 215 -7.95 -0.04 16.86
N ARG A 216 -8.47 1.19 16.89
CA ARG A 216 -9.68 1.54 17.65
C ARG A 216 -10.91 0.75 17.24
N LYS A 217 -10.97 0.29 15.99
CA LYS A 217 -12.05 -0.55 15.45
C LYS A 217 -11.80 -2.04 15.64
N GLY A 218 -10.71 -2.44 16.30
CA GLY A 218 -10.39 -3.84 16.57
C GLY A 218 -9.88 -4.62 15.37
N TYR A 219 -9.39 -3.95 14.31
CA TYR A 219 -8.78 -4.66 13.19
C TYR A 219 -7.42 -5.27 13.59
N PRO A 220 -7.10 -6.50 13.12
CA PRO A 220 -5.87 -7.21 13.45
C PRO A 220 -4.69 -6.66 12.64
N VAL A 221 -4.21 -5.46 12.98
CA VAL A 221 -3.10 -4.78 12.31
C VAL A 221 -1.90 -4.72 13.25
N TYR A 222 -0.77 -5.23 12.77
CA TYR A 222 0.49 -5.34 13.50
C TYR A 222 1.64 -4.76 12.69
N THR A 223 2.78 -4.55 13.33
CA THR A 223 4.05 -4.27 12.67
C THR A 223 5.05 -5.37 12.98
N ALA A 224 5.91 -5.74 12.03
CA ALA A 224 7.10 -6.55 12.28
C ALA A 224 8.31 -5.70 12.70
N ASP A 225 8.22 -4.37 12.57
CA ASP A 225 9.30 -3.45 12.87
C ASP A 225 9.18 -2.88 14.31
N PRO A 226 10.11 -3.19 15.24
CA PRO A 226 10.04 -2.74 16.63
C PRO A 226 10.02 -1.21 16.79
N GLU A 227 10.80 -0.49 15.99
CA GLU A 227 10.83 0.98 16.01
C GLU A 227 9.50 1.60 15.56
N VAL A 228 8.79 0.93 14.64
CA VAL A 228 7.45 1.38 14.21
C VAL A 228 6.44 1.14 15.34
N ALA A 229 6.54 0.00 16.03
CA ALA A 229 5.67 -0.29 17.18
C ALA A 229 5.83 0.78 18.26
N LYS A 230 7.08 1.12 18.60
CA LYS A 230 7.40 2.14 19.61
C LYS A 230 6.95 3.54 19.21
N SER A 231 7.11 3.92 17.96
CA SER A 231 6.92 5.31 17.52
C SER A 231 5.47 5.66 17.14
N ILE A 232 4.68 4.68 16.69
CA ILE A 232 3.29 4.88 16.24
C ILE A 232 2.28 4.27 17.22
N GLY A 233 2.73 3.33 18.07
CA GLY A 233 1.86 2.59 18.98
C GLY A 233 1.14 1.42 18.29
N LEU A 234 1.63 0.94 17.15
CA LEU A 234 1.13 -0.30 16.55
C LEU A 234 1.57 -1.50 17.38
N PRO A 235 0.71 -2.51 17.60
CA PRO A 235 1.11 -3.78 18.20
C PRO A 235 2.23 -4.45 17.40
N LEU A 236 3.27 -4.92 18.10
CA LEU A 236 4.31 -5.74 17.49
C LEU A 236 3.75 -7.13 17.19
N TRP A 237 4.10 -7.70 16.04
CA TRP A 237 3.77 -9.08 15.71
C TRP A 237 4.66 -10.05 16.50
N GLU A 238 4.05 -10.85 17.38
CA GLU A 238 4.74 -11.84 18.22
C GLU A 238 4.50 -13.29 17.79
N GLY A 239 3.93 -13.51 16.60
CA GLY A 239 3.57 -14.83 16.09
C GLY A 239 2.09 -15.17 16.29
N SER A 240 1.59 -16.08 15.45
CA SER A 240 0.15 -16.38 15.32
C SER A 240 -0.50 -16.88 16.61
N ALA A 241 0.25 -17.62 17.44
CA ALA A 241 -0.26 -18.19 18.70
C ALA A 241 -0.58 -17.12 19.77
N ARG A 242 0.19 -16.03 19.80
CA ARG A 242 0.03 -14.94 20.78
C ARG A 242 -0.90 -13.84 20.29
N SER A 243 -0.96 -13.61 18.98
CA SER A 243 -1.86 -12.60 18.41
C SER A 243 -3.33 -12.99 18.52
N ASN A 244 -3.66 -14.29 18.50
CA ASN A 244 -5.04 -14.78 18.68
C ASN A 244 -5.54 -14.69 20.13
N SER A 245 -4.65 -14.65 21.12
CA SER A 245 -5.02 -14.56 22.54
C SER A 245 -5.23 -13.12 23.03
N ALA A 246 -4.75 -12.11 22.30
CA ALA A 246 -5.00 -10.70 22.59
C ALA A 246 -6.33 -10.17 22.00
N ALA A 247 -7.07 -11.00 21.26
CA ALA A 247 -8.32 -10.64 20.58
C ALA A 247 -9.58 -11.21 21.27
N VAL A 248 -9.44 -11.73 22.51
CA VAL A 248 -10.54 -12.26 23.34
C VAL A 248 -10.85 -11.31 24.48
#